data_AF-A0A820TL45-F1
#
_entry.id   AF-A0A820TL45-F1
#
_cell.length_a   1.000
_cell.length_b   1.000
_cell.length_c   1.000
_cell.angle_alpha   90.00
_cell.angle_beta   90.00
_cell.angle_gamma   90.00
#
_symmetry.space_group_name_H-M   'P 1'
#
loop_
_entity.id
_entity.type
_entity.pdbx_description
1 polymer ?
#
loop_
_entity_poly.entity_id
_entity_poly.type
_entity_poly.pdbx_seq_one_letter_code
_entity_poly.pdbx_strand_id
1 'polypeptide(L)'
;RTASRGRAKQSRTFCRPDSYPITGRGFLAPAIINQANIKLTEQEHQLLRLGPRFIFDDPKTAARRRTTELATLKRKIETRFFEKKVSPGRPVEQFIAELDILLQNLHNIPITKKQIHFNRTQKNKSFDNLSSIIQSSQSQTIIRPKRKKKNYGRIVKRLKYKIHLANTILRKTDKSKVFHLGKIDHYQKKSEEYMDNTKAYQCLGAIDPLPDLIQRTNTYLLDLRLAKWITQKQYEQLSVKPNEVELAHLYYLPKAHKPGTPLRPIISGLKHPTIKISKFLDDLLRPLFDQMALNTTITSGFDLVKQLQQWSRNNFRQDTLFCTIDVTDLYTMVPQIEGVLSLRKMLDQLKLKQVGKLKVETIIRLSRFVIKNNYFSYNG
;
A
#
# COMPACT_ATOMS: atom_id res chain seq x y z
N ARG A 1 -34.31 -34.41 -11.34
CA ARG A 1 -33.16 -35.31 -11.54
C ARG A 1 -32.28 -35.26 -10.31
N THR A 2 -32.28 -36.35 -9.56
CA THR A 2 -31.45 -36.62 -8.38
C THR A 2 -29.98 -36.76 -8.77
N ALA A 3 -29.06 -36.20 -7.97
CA ALA A 3 -27.66 -36.66 -7.88
C ALA A 3 -26.99 -36.15 -6.59
N SER A 4 -26.82 -37.10 -5.67
CA SER A 4 -25.80 -37.25 -4.62
C SER A 4 -24.75 -36.14 -4.42
N ARG A 5 -24.69 -35.57 -3.21
CA ARG A 5 -23.49 -34.89 -2.68
C ARG A 5 -22.86 -35.72 -1.56
N GLY A 6 -21.70 -36.29 -1.86
CA GLY A 6 -20.83 -36.94 -0.89
C GLY A 6 -20.34 -35.94 0.16
N ARG A 7 -20.46 -36.32 1.43
CA ARG A 7 -19.89 -35.62 2.59
C ARG A 7 -18.38 -35.81 2.63
N ALA A 8 -17.61 -34.77 2.32
CA ALA A 8 -16.24 -34.65 2.83
C ALA A 8 -16.28 -33.82 4.13
N LYS A 9 -16.11 -34.49 5.27
CA LYS A 9 -15.89 -33.83 6.58
C LYS A 9 -14.53 -33.12 6.53
N GLN A 10 -14.50 -31.82 6.26
CA GLN A 10 -13.36 -30.97 6.60
C GLN A 10 -13.56 -30.38 8.00
N SER A 11 -12.69 -30.78 8.92
CA SER A 11 -12.59 -30.22 10.26
C SER A 11 -12.33 -28.71 10.15
N ARG A 12 -13.33 -27.90 10.51
CA ARG A 12 -13.22 -26.44 10.62
C ARG A 12 -12.30 -26.10 11.80
N THR A 13 -11.03 -25.86 11.54
CA THR A 13 -10.18 -25.10 12.45
C THR A 13 -10.60 -23.63 12.36
N PHE A 14 -11.23 -23.14 13.42
CA PHE A 14 -11.61 -21.74 13.58
C PHE A 14 -10.34 -20.86 13.52
N CYS A 15 -10.14 -20.14 12.41
CA CYS A 15 -9.20 -19.02 12.37
C CYS A 15 -9.74 -17.90 13.26
N ARG A 16 -9.14 -17.73 14.44
CA ARG A 16 -9.37 -16.59 15.32
C ARG A 16 -9.01 -15.27 14.61
N PRO A 17 -9.74 -14.18 14.87
CA PRO A 17 -9.41 -12.86 14.35
C PRO A 17 -8.07 -12.38 14.91
N ASP A 18 -7.33 -11.60 14.11
CA ASP A 18 -6.00 -11.04 14.36
C ASP A 18 -5.80 -10.50 15.79
N SER A 19 -5.47 -11.40 16.72
CA SER A 19 -4.98 -11.05 18.05
C SER A 19 -3.46 -10.94 17.96
N TYR A 20 -2.95 -9.71 17.83
CA TYR A 20 -1.57 -9.43 18.23
C TYR A 20 -1.47 -9.75 19.73
N PRO A 21 -0.70 -10.76 20.17
CA PRO A 21 -0.55 -11.03 21.58
C PRO A 21 0.22 -9.88 22.20
N ILE A 22 -0.43 -9.09 23.05
CA ILE A 22 0.24 -8.14 23.94
C ILE A 22 0.67 -8.93 25.17
N THR A 23 1.75 -9.71 25.04
CA THR A 23 2.40 -10.36 26.18
C THR A 23 3.90 -10.12 26.11
N GLY A 24 4.37 -9.14 26.89
CA GLY A 24 5.59 -9.17 27.71
C GLY A 24 6.96 -9.59 27.17
N ARG A 25 7.13 -9.92 25.88
CA ARG A 25 8.46 -10.22 25.29
C ARG A 25 8.81 -9.15 24.26
N GLY A 26 10.03 -8.62 24.37
CA GLY A 26 10.55 -7.58 23.48
C GLY A 26 10.33 -7.92 22.00
N PHE A 27 9.95 -6.90 21.23
CA PHE A 27 9.99 -6.84 19.77
C PHE A 27 9.89 -8.20 19.04
N LEU A 28 8.70 -8.80 18.97
CA LEU A 28 8.40 -9.71 17.86
C LEU A 28 8.24 -8.84 16.60
N ALA A 29 9.37 -8.37 16.05
CA ALA A 29 9.39 -7.60 14.81
C ALA A 29 8.67 -8.42 13.73
N PRO A 30 7.89 -7.78 12.84
CA PRO A 30 7.10 -8.46 11.84
C PRO A 30 7.93 -9.52 11.11
N ALA A 31 7.44 -10.77 11.10
CA ALA A 31 8.15 -11.86 10.46
C ALA A 31 8.25 -11.59 8.94
N ILE A 32 9.47 -11.63 8.43
CA ILE A 32 9.71 -11.73 6.99
C ILE A 32 9.15 -13.08 6.55
N ILE A 33 8.36 -13.11 5.49
CA ILE A 33 7.80 -14.36 4.98
C ILE A 33 8.78 -14.92 3.96
N ASN A 34 9.68 -15.79 4.41
CA ASN A 34 10.73 -16.39 3.59
C ASN A 34 10.28 -17.73 2.98
N GLN A 35 9.32 -17.66 2.05
CA GLN A 35 8.78 -18.86 1.39
C GLN A 35 9.78 -19.52 0.44
N ALA A 36 10.77 -18.77 -0.05
CA ALA A 36 11.85 -19.28 -0.89
C ALA A 36 12.98 -19.96 -0.09
N ASN A 37 12.94 -19.95 1.25
CA ASN A 37 13.96 -20.53 2.13
C ASN A 37 15.39 -20.02 1.85
N ILE A 38 15.52 -18.74 1.48
CA ILE A 38 16.84 -18.12 1.23
C ILE A 38 17.61 -18.03 2.54
N LYS A 39 18.88 -18.44 2.55
CA LYS A 39 19.80 -18.21 3.68
C LYS A 39 20.18 -16.73 3.78
N LEU A 40 19.55 -16.03 4.71
CA LEU A 40 19.86 -14.63 5.02
C LEU A 40 20.87 -14.56 6.17
N THR A 41 21.81 -13.62 6.07
CA THR A 41 22.69 -13.29 7.20
C THR A 41 21.90 -12.54 8.26
N GLU A 42 22.37 -12.56 9.51
CA GLU A 42 21.74 -11.82 10.62
C GLU A 42 21.51 -10.33 10.28
N GLN A 43 22.47 -9.70 9.59
CA GLN A 43 22.36 -8.30 9.16
C GLN A 43 21.25 -8.07 8.12
N GLU A 44 21.06 -9.01 7.19
CA GLU A 44 20.00 -8.93 6.17
C GLU A 44 18.63 -9.17 6.79
N HIS A 45 18.54 -10.13 7.72
CA HIS A 45 17.34 -10.37 8.50
C HIS A 45 16.93 -9.13 9.31
N GLN A 46 17.87 -8.53 10.05
CA GLN A 46 17.61 -7.31 10.82
C GLN A 46 17.15 -6.15 9.92
N LEU A 47 17.81 -5.97 8.76
CA LEU A 47 17.43 -4.95 7.78
C LEU A 47 15.99 -5.14 7.30
N LEU A 48 15.64 -6.35 6.84
CA LEU A 48 14.30 -6.66 6.33
C LEU A 48 13.20 -6.56 7.41
N ARG A 49 13.53 -6.80 8.69
CA ARG A 49 12.59 -6.65 9.82
C ARG A 49 12.19 -5.20 10.11
N LEU A 50 12.96 -4.21 9.66
CA LEU A 50 12.53 -2.80 9.69
C LEU A 50 11.28 -2.59 8.83
N GLY A 51 11.12 -3.43 7.79
CA GLY A 51 9.97 -3.43 6.92
C GLY A 51 10.07 -2.43 5.75
N PRO A 52 9.11 -2.49 4.81
CA PRO A 52 9.23 -1.85 3.50
C PRO A 52 9.28 -0.32 3.49
N ARG A 53 9.00 0.34 4.62
CA ARG A 53 8.99 1.80 4.73
C ARG A 53 10.36 2.41 4.97
N PHE A 54 11.30 1.62 5.49
CA PHE A 54 12.62 2.11 5.90
C PHE A 54 13.75 1.56 5.03
N ILE A 55 13.42 0.79 3.98
CA ILE A 55 14.38 0.23 3.05
C ILE A 55 14.26 0.95 1.70
N PHE A 56 15.35 1.57 1.27
CA PHE A 56 15.48 2.29 0.01
C PHE A 56 16.77 1.88 -0.70
N ASP A 57 16.88 2.24 -1.98
CA ASP A 57 18.02 1.88 -2.81
C ASP A 57 19.33 2.52 -2.35
N ASP A 58 19.26 3.70 -1.73
CA ASP A 58 20.42 4.43 -1.26
C ASP A 58 20.24 5.03 0.16
N PRO A 59 21.35 5.22 0.91
CA PRO A 59 21.30 5.77 2.27
C PRO A 59 20.79 7.21 2.35
N LYS A 60 20.99 8.05 1.33
CA LYS A 60 20.57 9.46 1.36
C LYS A 60 19.04 9.55 1.24
N THR A 61 18.44 8.74 0.37
CA THR A 61 16.99 8.65 0.27
C THR A 61 16.39 8.08 1.55
N ALA A 62 16.99 7.02 2.11
CA ALA A 62 16.55 6.43 3.36
C ALA A 62 16.59 7.43 4.52
N ALA A 63 17.67 8.21 4.60
CA ALA A 63 17.81 9.31 5.55
C ALA A 63 16.74 10.38 5.37
N ARG A 64 16.56 10.88 4.14
CA ARG A 64 15.60 11.94 3.82
C ARG A 64 14.16 11.53 4.17
N ARG A 65 13.79 10.28 3.90
CA ARG A 65 12.44 9.76 4.15
C ARG A 65 12.20 9.37 5.61
N ARG A 66 13.26 9.08 6.38
CA ARG A 66 13.18 8.58 7.76
C ARG A 66 12.23 9.40 8.63
N THR A 67 12.42 10.72 8.69
CA THR A 67 11.62 11.61 9.55
C THR A 67 10.13 11.53 9.21
N THR A 68 9.79 11.59 7.92
CA THR A 68 8.41 11.50 7.44
C THR A 68 7.79 10.14 7.74
N GLU A 69 8.55 9.06 7.55
CA GLU A 69 8.08 7.69 7.80
C GLU A 69 7.87 7.42 9.30
N LEU A 70 8.77 7.89 10.16
CA LEU A 70 8.63 7.80 11.61
C LEU A 70 7.44 8.62 12.11
N ALA A 71 7.25 9.85 11.62
CA ALA A 71 6.09 10.66 11.97
C ALA A 71 4.77 9.99 11.53
N THR A 72 4.77 9.41 10.32
CA THR A 72 3.61 8.67 9.81
C THR A 72 3.34 7.40 10.62
N LEU A 73 4.40 6.72 11.08
CA LEU A 73 4.28 5.54 11.93
C LEU A 73 3.74 5.92 13.32
N LYS A 74 4.28 6.98 13.94
CA LYS A 74 3.80 7.54 15.21
C LYS A 74 2.29 7.81 15.14
N ARG A 75 1.85 8.61 14.16
CA ARG A 75 0.43 8.92 13.94
C ARG A 75 -0.42 7.66 13.82
N LYS A 76 0.00 6.67 13.02
CA LYS A 76 -0.76 5.43 12.83
C LYS A 76 -0.86 4.57 14.11
N ILE A 77 0.20 4.54 14.91
CA ILE A 77 0.18 3.83 16.19
C ILE A 77 -0.75 4.56 17.16
N GLU A 78 -0.63 5.88 17.28
CA GLU A 78 -1.49 6.72 18.14
C GLU A 78 -2.96 6.60 17.77
N THR A 79 -3.31 6.64 16.48
CA THR A 79 -4.69 6.43 16.01
C THR A 79 -5.23 5.08 16.47
N ARG A 80 -4.43 4.01 16.40
CA ARG A 80 -4.85 2.67 16.87
C ARG A 80 -5.02 2.58 18.38
N PHE A 81 -4.20 3.27 19.16
CA PHE A 81 -4.37 3.36 20.61
C PHE A 81 -5.65 4.13 20.96
N PHE A 82 -5.90 5.25 20.26
CA PHE A 82 -7.12 6.03 20.39
C PHE A 82 -8.37 5.21 20.04
N GLU A 83 -8.37 4.48 18.91
CA GLU A 83 -9.45 3.57 18.50
C GLU A 83 -9.75 2.51 19.57
N LYS A 84 -8.73 2.05 20.30
CA LYS A 84 -8.86 1.06 21.38
C LYS A 84 -9.18 1.67 22.75
N LYS A 85 -9.37 2.99 22.84
CA LYS A 85 -9.55 3.75 24.10
C LYS A 85 -8.42 3.51 25.12
N VAL A 86 -7.21 3.28 24.64
CA VAL A 86 -6.00 3.15 25.47
C VAL A 86 -5.11 4.36 25.22
N SER A 87 -4.56 4.97 26.27
CA SER A 87 -3.65 6.09 26.09
C SER A 87 -2.36 5.63 25.38
N PRO A 88 -1.92 6.30 24.30
CA PRO A 88 -0.70 5.91 23.58
C PRO A 88 0.56 6.03 24.45
N GLY A 89 0.54 6.89 25.48
CA GLY A 89 1.53 6.99 26.55
C GLY A 89 2.99 7.21 26.12
N ARG A 90 3.88 7.30 27.13
CA ARG A 90 5.36 7.28 26.97
C ARG A 90 5.91 6.11 26.12
N PRO A 91 5.28 4.92 26.03
CA PRO A 91 5.82 3.80 25.25
C PRO A 91 5.92 4.06 23.74
N VAL A 92 4.99 4.83 23.14
CA VAL A 92 5.04 5.10 21.68
C VAL A 92 6.16 6.06 21.34
N GLU A 93 6.36 7.11 22.13
CA GLU A 93 7.42 8.09 21.89
C GLU A 93 8.80 7.47 22.09
N GLN A 94 8.94 6.65 23.14
CA GLN A 94 10.14 5.87 23.38
C GLN A 94 10.44 4.90 22.23
N PHE A 95 9.43 4.15 21.77
CA PHE A 95 9.57 3.25 20.62
C PHE A 95 10.04 3.98 19.36
N ILE A 96 9.44 5.14 19.05
CA ILE A 96 9.81 5.93 17.87
C ILE A 96 11.25 6.46 18.01
N ALA A 97 11.64 6.90 19.20
CA ALA A 97 13.00 7.39 19.47
C ALA A 97 14.05 6.25 19.33
N GLU A 98 13.77 5.08 19.88
CA GLU A 98 14.63 3.89 19.76
C GLU A 98 14.81 3.46 18.30
N LEU A 99 13.71 3.43 17.54
CA LEU A 99 13.75 3.13 16.12
C LEU A 99 14.53 4.19 15.31
N ASP A 100 14.37 5.47 15.64
CA ASP A 100 15.14 6.56 15.00
C ASP A 100 16.65 6.36 15.21
N ILE A 101 17.09 6.04 16.43
CA ILE A 101 18.50 5.78 16.75
C ILE A 101 19.02 4.58 15.96
N LEU A 102 18.27 3.48 15.89
CA LEU A 102 18.63 2.31 15.09
C LEU A 102 18.81 2.67 13.62
N LEU A 103 17.88 3.43 13.04
CA LEU A 103 17.93 3.86 11.65
C LEU A 103 19.06 4.86 11.37
N GLN A 104 19.35 5.78 12.31
CA GLN A 104 20.49 6.69 12.21
C GLN A 104 21.83 5.93 12.18
N ASN A 105 22.00 4.98 13.10
CA ASN A 105 23.18 4.12 13.14
C ASN A 105 23.33 3.31 11.85
N LEU A 106 22.23 2.77 11.34
CA LEU A 106 22.22 2.00 10.11
C LEU A 106 22.58 2.85 8.87
N HIS A 107 22.00 4.04 8.76
CA HIS A 107 22.23 4.95 7.63
C HIS A 107 23.54 5.77 7.76
N ASN A 108 24.33 5.56 8.83
CA ASN A 108 25.57 6.28 9.14
C ASN A 108 25.37 7.81 9.33
N ILE A 109 24.30 8.22 10.01
CA ILE A 109 24.01 9.63 10.31
C ILE A 109 24.43 9.96 11.75
N PRO A 110 25.11 11.09 12.00
CA PRO A 110 25.46 11.50 13.36
C PRO A 110 24.23 11.67 14.25
N ILE A 111 24.29 11.12 15.47
CA ILE A 111 23.26 11.29 16.51
C ILE A 111 23.36 12.71 17.08
N THR A 112 22.22 13.37 17.29
CA THR A 112 22.17 14.73 17.85
C THR A 112 22.33 14.74 19.38
N LYS A 113 22.89 15.82 19.97
CA LYS A 113 23.12 15.96 21.43
C LYS A 113 21.85 15.76 22.27
N LYS A 114 20.68 16.17 21.76
CA LYS A 114 19.37 16.04 22.42
C LYS A 114 18.95 14.57 22.62
N GLN A 115 19.34 13.68 21.70
CA GLN A 115 19.03 12.25 21.75
C GLN A 115 19.98 11.47 22.67
N ILE A 116 21.22 11.94 22.84
CA ILE A 116 22.19 11.36 23.79
C ILE A 116 21.68 11.50 25.23
N HIS A 117 21.00 12.61 25.55
CA HIS A 117 20.42 12.85 26.87
C HIS A 117 19.24 11.90 27.17
N PHE A 118 18.38 11.62 26.17
CA PHE A 118 17.29 10.63 26.28
C PHE A 118 17.80 9.20 26.56
N ASN A 119 18.94 8.82 25.98
CA ASN A 119 19.54 7.50 26.21
C ASN A 119 20.11 7.32 27.63
N ARG A 120 20.51 8.42 28.30
CA ARG A 120 21.02 8.37 29.68
C ARG A 120 19.90 8.16 30.70
N THR A 121 18.70 8.68 30.44
CA THR A 121 17.57 8.61 31.38
C THR A 121 16.78 7.29 31.33
N GLN A 122 16.84 6.54 30.23
CA GLN A 122 16.10 5.27 30.04
C GLN A 122 16.90 3.99 30.40
N LYS A 123 18.21 4.11 30.67
CA LYS A 123 19.10 2.96 30.94
C LYS A 123 18.70 2.07 32.14
N ASN A 124 17.73 2.49 32.95
CA ASN A 124 17.32 1.83 34.19
C ASN A 124 16.06 0.95 34.09
N LYS A 125 15.44 0.77 32.91
CA LYS A 125 14.28 -0.13 32.76
C LYS A 125 14.39 -1.00 31.50
N SER A 126 14.77 -2.27 31.73
CA SER A 126 14.51 -3.44 30.85
C SER A 126 15.17 -3.41 29.46
N PHE A 127 16.50 -3.51 29.38
CA PHE A 127 17.23 -3.57 28.10
C PHE A 127 18.33 -4.66 28.01
N ASP A 128 18.15 -5.78 28.70
CA ASP A 128 19.20 -6.82 28.81
C ASP A 128 19.52 -7.61 27.53
N ASN A 129 18.73 -7.44 26.45
CA ASN A 129 18.99 -8.11 25.17
C ASN A 129 19.62 -7.21 24.09
N LEU A 130 19.72 -5.89 24.31
CA LEU A 130 20.47 -4.99 23.42
C LEU A 130 21.87 -4.70 23.96
N SER A 131 22.05 -4.81 25.28
CA SER A 131 23.33 -4.74 25.96
C SER A 131 24.25 -5.88 25.54
N SER A 132 23.78 -7.10 25.28
CA SER A 132 24.62 -8.21 24.78
C SER A 132 25.21 -7.97 23.38
N ILE A 133 24.55 -7.17 22.54
CA ILE A 133 25.06 -6.76 21.21
C ILE A 133 26.08 -5.60 21.34
N ILE A 134 26.02 -4.83 22.43
CA ILE A 134 26.86 -3.64 22.67
C ILE A 134 28.04 -3.94 23.61
N GLN A 135 27.91 -4.90 24.54
CA GLN A 135 28.89 -5.24 25.57
C GLN A 135 30.03 -6.13 25.09
N SER A 136 29.90 -6.82 23.95
CA SER A 136 31.04 -7.53 23.34
C SER A 136 32.11 -6.59 22.74
N SER A 137 32.10 -5.30 23.10
CA SER A 137 32.96 -4.26 22.54
C SER A 137 33.53 -3.29 23.58
N GLN A 138 33.38 -3.52 24.88
CA GLN A 138 33.91 -2.60 25.89
C GLN A 138 34.46 -3.34 27.11
N SER A 139 35.73 -3.72 27.02
CA SER A 139 36.65 -3.84 28.14
C SER A 139 38.08 -3.87 27.60
N GLN A 140 38.65 -2.68 27.36
CA GLN A 140 40.07 -2.33 27.49
C GLN A 140 40.31 -0.98 26.79
N THR A 141 40.80 -0.03 27.59
CA THR A 141 41.70 1.12 27.30
C THR A 141 41.56 1.90 25.97
N ILE A 142 41.75 3.21 26.09
CA ILE A 142 41.57 4.24 25.06
C ILE A 142 42.44 3.94 23.81
N ILE A 143 41.88 3.14 22.90
CA ILE A 143 42.31 2.99 21.51
C ILE A 143 41.02 3.15 20.71
N ARG A 144 40.91 4.22 19.90
CA ARG A 144 39.75 4.47 19.03
C ARG A 144 39.48 3.21 18.19
N PRO A 145 38.40 2.43 18.45
CA PRO A 145 38.18 1.24 17.66
C PRO A 145 37.73 1.72 16.28
N LYS A 146 38.45 1.30 15.22
CA LYS A 146 37.98 1.39 13.83
C LYS A 146 36.63 0.66 13.76
N ARG A 147 35.52 1.37 14.04
CA ARG A 147 34.16 0.84 13.92
C ARG A 147 34.01 0.31 12.49
N LYS A 148 33.93 -1.01 12.33
CA LYS A 148 33.62 -1.66 11.05
C LYS A 148 32.25 -1.13 10.61
N LYS A 149 32.27 -0.08 9.77
CA LYS A 149 31.10 0.61 9.22
C LYS A 149 30.21 -0.42 8.53
N LYS A 150 29.11 -0.82 9.16
CA LYS A 150 28.02 -1.54 8.47
C LYS A 150 27.41 -0.55 7.50
N ASN A 151 27.85 -0.60 6.25
CA ASN A 151 27.36 0.30 5.22
C ASN A 151 26.02 -0.26 4.72
N TYR A 152 24.90 0.36 5.12
CA TYR A 152 23.55 0.05 4.64
C TYR A 152 23.50 -0.24 3.15
N GLY A 153 24.17 0.59 2.33
CA GLY A 153 24.24 0.40 0.89
C GLY A 153 24.91 -0.91 0.49
N ARG A 154 25.94 -1.36 1.21
CA ARG A 154 26.56 -2.68 0.99
C ARG A 154 25.62 -3.82 1.36
N ILE A 155 24.87 -3.70 2.45
CA ILE A 155 23.90 -4.73 2.87
C ILE A 155 22.78 -4.84 1.83
N VAL A 156 22.21 -3.71 1.40
CA VAL A 156 21.19 -3.66 0.34
C VAL A 156 21.74 -4.24 -0.97
N LYS A 157 22.94 -3.83 -1.40
CA LYS A 157 23.57 -4.34 -2.62
C LYS A 157 23.80 -5.86 -2.58
N ARG A 158 24.32 -6.38 -1.46
CA ARG A 158 24.52 -7.82 -1.26
C ARG A 158 23.19 -8.57 -1.24
N LEU A 159 22.18 -8.03 -0.58
CA LEU A 159 20.85 -8.62 -0.52
C LEU A 159 20.22 -8.69 -1.91
N LYS A 160 20.28 -7.60 -2.70
CA LYS A 160 19.81 -7.59 -4.11
C LYS A 160 20.52 -8.65 -4.95
N TYR A 161 21.86 -8.72 -4.85
CA TYR A 161 22.65 -9.71 -5.56
C TYR A 161 22.25 -11.14 -5.18
N LYS A 162 22.07 -11.41 -3.88
CA LYS A 162 21.63 -12.71 -3.38
C LYS A 162 20.24 -13.09 -3.86
N ILE A 163 19.29 -12.15 -3.84
CA ILE A 163 17.93 -12.35 -4.32
C ILE A 163 17.94 -12.73 -5.82
N HIS A 164 18.75 -12.00 -6.61
CA HIS A 164 18.93 -12.26 -8.03
C HIS A 164 19.55 -13.64 -8.29
N LEU A 165 20.68 -13.96 -7.64
CA LEU A 165 21.34 -15.27 -7.76
C LEU A 165 20.45 -16.44 -7.36
N ALA A 166 19.60 -16.27 -6.34
CA ALA A 166 18.72 -17.31 -5.86
C ALA A 166 17.46 -17.50 -6.73
N ASN A 167 17.31 -16.74 -7.81
CA ASN A 167 16.09 -16.73 -8.64
C ASN A 167 14.82 -16.44 -7.81
N THR A 168 14.91 -15.43 -6.95
CA THR A 168 13.85 -15.07 -6.00
C THR A 168 13.37 -13.64 -6.20
N ILE A 169 12.20 -13.35 -5.65
CA ILE A 169 11.59 -12.04 -5.69
C ILE A 169 11.30 -11.55 -4.27
N LEU A 170 11.70 -10.31 -3.99
CA LEU A 170 11.35 -9.60 -2.77
C LEU A 170 10.20 -8.64 -3.06
N ARG A 171 9.04 -8.88 -2.45
CA ARG A 171 7.88 -8.00 -2.55
C ARG A 171 7.35 -7.62 -1.19
N LYS A 172 6.72 -6.45 -1.11
CA LYS A 172 5.86 -6.11 0.03
C LYS A 172 4.59 -6.96 -0.05
N THR A 173 4.08 -7.36 1.11
CA THR A 173 2.78 -8.04 1.22
C THR A 173 1.61 -7.06 1.25
N ASP A 174 0.46 -7.54 0.79
CA ASP A 174 -0.78 -6.77 0.67
C ASP A 174 -1.27 -6.17 2.01
N LYS A 175 -1.66 -7.01 2.98
CA LYS A 175 -2.25 -6.55 4.26
C LYS A 175 -1.21 -6.39 5.38
N SER A 176 -0.30 -7.36 5.50
CA SER A 176 0.62 -7.47 6.63
C SER A 176 1.74 -6.43 6.59
N LYS A 177 1.97 -5.78 5.43
CA LYS A 177 3.00 -4.75 5.20
C LYS A 177 4.41 -5.22 5.60
N VAL A 178 4.65 -6.53 5.58
CA VAL A 178 5.96 -7.18 5.73
C VAL A 178 6.53 -7.52 4.36
N PHE A 179 7.80 -7.90 4.32
CA PHE A 179 8.40 -8.46 3.12
C PHE A 179 8.06 -9.95 2.94
N HIS A 180 7.84 -10.33 1.69
CA HIS A 180 7.72 -11.69 1.21
C HIS A 180 8.88 -11.97 0.25
N LEU A 181 9.60 -13.07 0.53
CA LEU A 181 10.62 -13.65 -0.33
C LEU A 181 10.03 -14.91 -0.95
N GLY A 182 9.74 -14.85 -2.24
CA GLY A 182 9.19 -15.95 -3.02
C GLY A 182 10.14 -16.37 -4.14
N LYS A 183 9.89 -17.54 -4.74
CA LYS A 183 10.53 -17.92 -6.01
C LYS A 183 9.97 -17.07 -7.15
N ILE A 184 10.83 -16.62 -8.07
CA ILE A 184 10.37 -15.78 -9.19
C ILE A 184 9.45 -16.55 -10.14
N ASP A 185 9.74 -17.82 -10.41
CA ASP A 185 8.94 -18.66 -11.33
C ASP A 185 7.50 -18.82 -10.81
N HIS A 186 7.35 -19.03 -9.50
CA HIS A 186 6.02 -19.10 -8.86
C HIS A 186 5.29 -17.76 -8.91
N TYR A 187 6.01 -16.65 -8.88
CA TYR A 187 5.43 -15.31 -8.97
C TYR A 187 4.96 -15.03 -10.39
N GLN A 188 5.79 -15.32 -11.39
CA GLN A 188 5.48 -15.17 -12.82
C GLN A 188 4.29 -16.04 -13.22
N LYS A 189 4.34 -17.34 -12.90
CA LYS A 189 3.23 -18.27 -13.16
C LYS A 189 1.91 -17.77 -12.57
N LYS A 190 1.91 -17.30 -11.32
CA LYS A 190 0.69 -16.77 -10.69
C LYS A 190 0.20 -15.47 -11.30
N SER A 191 1.10 -14.63 -11.80
CA SER A 191 0.68 -13.42 -12.51
C SER A 191 0.08 -13.76 -13.87
N GLU A 192 0.65 -14.73 -14.60
CA GLU A 192 0.10 -15.24 -15.86
C GLU A 192 -1.26 -15.89 -15.64
N GLU A 193 -1.37 -16.80 -14.67
CA GLU A 193 -2.65 -17.39 -14.25
C GLU A 193 -3.68 -16.32 -13.89
N TYR A 194 -3.28 -15.22 -13.23
CA TYR A 194 -4.19 -14.11 -12.94
C TYR A 194 -4.69 -13.44 -14.24
N MET A 195 -3.80 -13.16 -15.19
CA MET A 195 -4.17 -12.56 -16.48
C MET A 195 -5.13 -13.47 -17.25
N ASP A 196 -4.80 -14.75 -17.35
CA ASP A 196 -5.55 -15.73 -18.13
C ASP A 196 -6.94 -16.00 -17.54
N ASN A 197 -7.03 -16.11 -16.22
CA ASN A 197 -8.30 -16.37 -15.54
C ASN A 197 -9.24 -15.16 -15.57
N THR A 198 -8.69 -13.95 -15.40
CA THR A 198 -9.51 -12.74 -15.32
C THR A 198 -9.86 -12.17 -16.68
N LYS A 199 -8.99 -12.37 -17.69
CA LYS A 199 -9.07 -11.72 -19.01
C LYS A 199 -9.27 -10.20 -18.89
N ALA A 200 -8.79 -9.61 -17.78
CA ALA A 200 -9.04 -8.22 -17.43
C ALA A 200 -8.21 -7.24 -18.27
N TYR A 201 -7.19 -7.73 -18.98
CA TYR A 201 -6.24 -6.92 -19.71
C TYR A 201 -6.00 -7.48 -21.11
N GLN A 202 -5.66 -6.59 -22.02
CA GLN A 202 -5.32 -6.90 -23.39
C GLN A 202 -3.87 -6.51 -23.66
N CYS A 203 -3.07 -7.44 -24.19
CA CYS A 203 -1.71 -7.13 -24.63
C CYS A 203 -1.76 -6.34 -25.95
N LEU A 204 -1.02 -5.24 -26.03
CA LEU A 204 -0.93 -4.38 -27.21
C LEU A 204 0.35 -4.61 -28.03
N GLY A 205 1.15 -5.59 -27.65
CA GLY A 205 2.45 -5.87 -28.26
C GLY A 205 3.60 -5.08 -27.63
N ALA A 206 4.71 -4.99 -28.34
CA ALA A 206 5.96 -4.42 -27.86
C ALA A 206 6.15 -2.93 -28.20
N ILE A 207 5.24 -2.33 -28.98
CA ILE A 207 5.31 -0.92 -29.34
C ILE A 207 4.88 -0.10 -28.14
N ASP A 208 5.74 0.82 -27.68
CA ASP A 208 5.44 1.73 -26.58
C ASP A 208 4.26 2.65 -26.95
N PRO A 209 3.08 2.54 -26.27
CA PRO A 209 1.94 3.40 -26.55
C PRO A 209 2.08 4.81 -25.96
N LEU A 210 3.13 5.10 -25.17
CA LEU A 210 3.26 6.38 -24.47
C LEU A 210 3.26 7.60 -25.40
N PRO A 211 4.02 7.63 -26.53
CA PRO A 211 4.04 8.80 -27.41
C PRO A 211 2.66 9.10 -28.00
N ASP A 212 1.97 8.07 -28.50
CA ASP A 212 0.60 8.19 -29.03
C ASP A 212 -0.38 8.64 -27.93
N LEU A 213 -0.27 8.07 -26.74
CA LEU A 213 -1.13 8.42 -25.62
C LEU A 213 -0.96 9.88 -25.17
N ILE A 214 0.26 10.41 -25.18
CA ILE A 214 0.54 11.83 -24.91
C ILE A 214 -0.12 12.72 -25.96
N GLN A 215 0.14 12.41 -27.24
CA GLN A 215 -0.43 13.16 -28.37
C GLN A 215 -1.96 13.15 -28.29
N ARG A 216 -2.56 11.96 -28.18
CA ARG A 216 -4.01 11.76 -28.08
C ARG A 216 -4.61 12.52 -26.90
N THR A 217 -3.96 12.52 -25.74
CA THR A 217 -4.44 13.26 -24.55
C THR A 217 -4.45 14.77 -24.81
N ASN A 218 -3.36 15.31 -25.33
CA ASN A 218 -3.27 16.76 -25.58
C ASN A 218 -4.19 17.21 -26.73
N THR A 219 -4.28 16.44 -27.82
CA THR A 219 -5.22 16.71 -28.91
C THR A 219 -6.66 16.71 -28.40
N TYR A 220 -7.05 15.70 -27.62
CA TYR A 220 -8.39 15.62 -27.07
C TYR A 220 -8.74 16.83 -26.18
N LEU A 221 -7.80 17.26 -25.32
CA LEU A 221 -7.99 18.45 -24.50
C LEU A 221 -8.07 19.73 -25.33
N LEU A 222 -7.27 19.83 -26.40
CA LEU A 222 -7.32 20.96 -27.33
C LEU A 222 -8.67 21.05 -28.04
N ASP A 223 -9.21 19.92 -28.50
CA ASP A 223 -10.53 19.86 -29.16
C ASP A 223 -11.64 20.32 -28.21
N LEU A 224 -11.62 19.84 -26.96
CA LEU A 224 -12.58 20.28 -25.93
C LEU A 224 -12.46 21.79 -25.65
N ARG A 225 -11.24 22.33 -25.67
CA ARG A 225 -11.02 23.77 -25.49
C ARG A 225 -11.57 24.58 -26.66
N LEU A 226 -11.25 24.19 -27.89
CA LEU A 226 -11.70 24.87 -29.11
C LEU A 226 -13.23 24.85 -29.22
N ALA A 227 -13.86 23.75 -28.86
CA ALA A 227 -15.31 23.63 -28.80
C ALA A 227 -15.95 24.35 -27.57
N LYS A 228 -15.14 24.98 -26.70
CA LYS A 228 -15.57 25.68 -25.47
C LYS A 228 -16.23 24.76 -24.42
N TRP A 229 -15.86 23.49 -24.39
CA TRP A 229 -16.29 22.51 -23.37
C TRP A 229 -15.49 22.61 -22.08
N ILE A 230 -14.24 23.09 -22.19
CA ILE A 230 -13.37 23.45 -21.07
C ILE A 230 -12.79 24.85 -21.30
N THR A 231 -12.41 25.52 -20.22
CA THR A 231 -11.76 26.84 -20.26
C THR A 231 -10.27 26.75 -20.62
N GLN A 232 -9.67 27.86 -21.05
CA GLN A 232 -8.23 27.97 -21.28
C GLN A 232 -7.41 27.52 -20.05
N LYS A 233 -7.80 27.99 -18.86
CA LYS A 233 -7.14 27.62 -17.59
C LYS A 233 -7.21 26.12 -17.32
N GLN A 234 -8.34 25.48 -17.59
CA GLN A 234 -8.49 24.03 -17.43
C GLN A 234 -7.64 23.28 -18.45
N TYR A 235 -7.61 23.72 -19.70
CA TYR A 235 -6.73 23.14 -20.72
C TYR A 235 -5.26 23.16 -20.30
N GLU A 236 -4.76 24.31 -19.84
CA GLU A 236 -3.38 24.45 -19.35
C GLU A 236 -3.09 23.56 -18.13
N GLN A 237 -4.04 23.46 -17.20
CA GLN A 237 -3.93 22.62 -16.01
C GLN A 237 -3.91 21.12 -16.35
N LEU A 238 -4.70 20.70 -17.35
CA LEU A 238 -4.91 19.29 -17.68
C LEU A 238 -3.90 18.75 -18.69
N SER A 239 -3.32 19.62 -19.53
CA SER A 239 -2.35 19.23 -20.55
C SER A 239 -1.08 18.66 -19.94
N VAL A 240 -0.44 17.75 -20.67
CA VAL A 240 0.76 17.04 -20.23
C VAL A 240 1.94 17.31 -21.14
N LYS A 241 3.14 17.34 -20.57
CA LYS A 241 4.39 17.43 -21.33
C LYS A 241 5.06 16.07 -21.38
N PRO A 242 5.75 15.70 -22.48
CA PRO A 242 6.42 14.41 -22.61
C PRO A 242 7.40 14.09 -21.47
N ASN A 243 8.08 15.09 -20.92
CA ASN A 243 9.05 14.92 -19.83
C ASN A 243 8.41 14.80 -18.43
N GLU A 244 7.09 14.96 -18.30
CA GLU A 244 6.37 14.89 -17.02
C GLU A 244 5.65 13.54 -16.81
N VAL A 245 5.57 12.71 -17.84
CA VAL A 245 4.68 11.54 -17.87
C VAL A 245 5.40 10.24 -18.19
N GLU A 246 4.85 9.14 -17.69
CA GLU A 246 5.33 7.78 -17.94
C GLU A 246 4.13 6.81 -17.94
N LEU A 247 4.26 5.64 -18.57
CA LEU A 247 3.22 4.61 -18.47
C LEU A 247 3.07 4.16 -17.02
N ALA A 248 1.84 3.79 -16.66
CA ALA A 248 1.63 3.12 -15.40
C ALA A 248 2.36 1.76 -15.42
N HIS A 249 2.76 1.26 -14.26
CA HIS A 249 3.45 -0.03 -14.15
C HIS A 249 2.61 -1.03 -13.37
N LEU A 250 2.35 -2.18 -13.96
CA LEU A 250 1.69 -3.30 -13.30
C LEU A 250 2.70 -4.14 -12.51
N TYR A 251 2.40 -4.36 -11.24
CA TYR A 251 3.12 -5.33 -10.40
C TYR A 251 2.15 -6.03 -9.45
N TYR A 252 2.61 -7.10 -8.81
CA TYR A 252 1.78 -7.89 -7.93
C TYR A 252 2.27 -7.91 -6.49
N LEU A 253 1.33 -7.84 -5.54
CA LEU A 253 1.56 -8.00 -4.11
C LEU A 253 1.12 -9.39 -3.63
N PRO A 254 2.00 -10.15 -2.95
CA PRO A 254 1.61 -11.42 -2.34
C PRO A 254 0.58 -11.25 -1.20
N LYS A 255 -0.53 -11.98 -1.30
CA LYS A 255 -1.55 -12.13 -0.24
C LYS A 255 -1.15 -13.29 0.69
N ALA A 256 -0.03 -13.14 1.39
CA ALA A 256 0.55 -14.22 2.22
C ALA A 256 -0.31 -14.67 3.42
N HIS A 257 -1.40 -13.96 3.72
CA HIS A 257 -2.41 -14.35 4.72
C HIS A 257 -3.49 -15.29 4.14
N LYS A 258 -3.45 -15.58 2.83
CA LYS A 258 -4.37 -16.51 2.15
C LYS A 258 -3.62 -17.79 1.74
N PRO A 259 -4.28 -18.96 1.81
CA PRO A 259 -3.70 -20.23 1.34
C PRO A 259 -3.17 -20.11 -0.08
N GLY A 260 -2.03 -20.75 -0.35
CA GLY A 260 -1.38 -20.70 -1.65
C GLY A 260 -0.71 -19.36 -2.00
N THR A 261 -0.80 -18.31 -1.17
CA THR A 261 -0.23 -16.98 -1.43
C THR A 261 -0.62 -16.43 -2.82
N PRO A 262 -1.91 -16.18 -3.08
CA PRO A 262 -2.35 -15.57 -4.34
C PRO A 262 -1.81 -14.15 -4.47
N LEU A 263 -1.83 -13.62 -5.69
CA LEU A 263 -1.34 -12.29 -6.00
C LEU A 263 -2.49 -11.27 -6.01
N ARG A 264 -2.17 -10.01 -5.72
CA ARG A 264 -3.03 -8.85 -5.98
C ARG A 264 -2.36 -7.99 -7.06
N PRO A 265 -2.99 -7.75 -8.22
CA PRO A 265 -2.44 -6.78 -9.18
C PRO A 265 -2.50 -5.37 -8.59
N ILE A 266 -1.48 -4.58 -8.88
CA ILE A 266 -1.41 -3.15 -8.56
C ILE A 266 -0.89 -2.44 -9.80
N ILE A 267 -1.68 -1.49 -10.31
CA ILE A 267 -1.27 -0.59 -11.38
C ILE A 267 -0.85 0.73 -10.71
N SER A 268 0.42 1.11 -10.85
CA SER A 268 0.96 2.35 -10.31
C SER A 268 1.19 3.36 -11.43
N GLY A 269 0.35 4.39 -11.53
CA GLY A 269 0.35 5.38 -12.61
C GLY A 269 0.38 6.83 -12.13
N LEU A 270 1.26 7.18 -11.19
CA LEU A 270 1.32 8.54 -10.62
C LEU A 270 1.72 9.63 -11.65
N LYS A 271 2.36 9.24 -12.75
CA LYS A 271 2.69 10.12 -13.87
C LYS A 271 2.01 9.70 -15.18
N HIS A 272 0.92 8.94 -15.10
CA HIS A 272 0.20 8.50 -16.29
C HIS A 272 -0.34 9.72 -17.09
N PRO A 273 -0.37 9.72 -18.43
CA PRO A 273 -0.84 10.87 -19.21
C PRO A 273 -2.24 11.38 -18.85
N THR A 274 -3.14 10.50 -18.38
CA THR A 274 -4.49 10.87 -17.96
C THR A 274 -4.61 11.26 -16.47
N ILE A 275 -3.52 11.27 -15.69
CA ILE A 275 -3.57 11.46 -14.22
C ILE A 275 -4.10 12.83 -13.82
N LYS A 276 -3.76 13.89 -14.57
CA LYS A 276 -4.23 15.26 -14.30
C LYS A 276 -5.75 15.34 -14.49
N ILE A 277 -6.29 14.68 -15.53
CA ILE A 277 -7.73 14.57 -15.79
C ILE A 277 -8.41 13.76 -14.68
N SER A 278 -7.87 12.59 -14.34
CA SER A 278 -8.43 11.73 -13.29
C SER A 278 -8.50 12.45 -11.95
N LYS A 279 -7.44 13.18 -11.57
CA LYS A 279 -7.41 13.95 -10.32
C LYS A 279 -8.40 15.10 -10.34
N PHE A 280 -8.46 15.84 -11.44
CA PHE A 280 -9.42 16.93 -11.60
C PHE A 280 -10.88 16.45 -11.49
N LEU A 281 -11.19 15.29 -12.07
CA LEU A 281 -12.51 14.66 -11.93
C LEU A 281 -12.78 14.17 -10.50
N ASP A 282 -11.81 13.55 -9.84
CA ASP A 282 -11.94 13.10 -8.44
C ASP A 282 -12.20 14.29 -7.52
N ASP A 283 -11.39 15.35 -7.60
CA ASP A 283 -11.56 16.58 -6.81
C ASP A 283 -12.95 17.20 -7.01
N LEU A 284 -13.49 17.14 -8.23
CA LEU A 284 -14.81 17.66 -8.57
C LEU A 284 -15.97 16.79 -8.08
N LEU A 285 -15.83 15.47 -8.18
CA LEU A 285 -16.91 14.50 -7.94
C LEU A 285 -16.93 13.96 -6.51
N ARG A 286 -15.77 13.95 -5.83
CA ARG A 286 -15.61 13.36 -4.49
C ARG A 286 -16.59 13.92 -3.46
N PRO A 287 -16.80 15.25 -3.35
CA PRO A 287 -17.75 15.78 -2.37
C PRO A 287 -19.19 15.29 -2.60
N LEU A 288 -19.60 15.15 -3.87
CA LEU A 288 -20.92 14.65 -4.24
C LEU A 288 -21.06 13.17 -3.88
N PHE A 289 -20.05 12.38 -4.22
CA PHE A 289 -20.02 10.96 -3.90
C PHE A 289 -20.06 10.72 -2.39
N ASP A 290 -19.22 11.44 -1.63
CA ASP A 290 -19.14 11.28 -0.18
C ASP A 290 -20.48 11.60 0.48
N GLN A 291 -21.15 12.68 0.04
CA GLN A 291 -22.48 13.03 0.54
C GLN A 291 -23.52 11.93 0.26
N MET A 292 -23.52 11.33 -0.94
CA MET A 292 -24.43 10.22 -1.27
C MET A 292 -24.11 8.95 -0.48
N ALA A 293 -22.81 8.68 -0.28
CA ALA A 293 -22.32 7.47 0.34
C ALA A 293 -22.59 7.40 1.85
N LEU A 294 -22.88 8.52 2.52
CA LEU A 294 -23.15 8.59 3.96
C LEU A 294 -24.21 7.59 4.44
N ASN A 295 -25.23 7.33 3.62
CA ASN A 295 -26.36 6.47 3.99
C ASN A 295 -26.17 4.99 3.61
N THR A 296 -25.16 4.68 2.78
CA THR A 296 -24.98 3.32 2.22
C THR A 296 -23.62 2.72 2.55
N THR A 297 -22.68 3.52 3.07
CA THR A 297 -21.29 3.12 3.26
C THR A 297 -20.90 3.30 4.71
N ILE A 298 -20.25 2.29 5.27
CA ILE A 298 -19.69 2.35 6.62
C ILE A 298 -18.17 2.44 6.50
N THR A 299 -17.61 3.51 7.04
CA THR A 299 -16.18 3.85 6.92
C THR A 299 -15.33 3.31 8.07
N SER A 300 -15.97 2.86 9.16
CA SER A 300 -15.31 2.38 10.38
C SER A 300 -15.96 1.11 10.90
N GLY A 301 -15.14 0.12 11.27
CA GLY A 301 -15.62 -1.09 11.94
C GLY A 301 -16.25 -0.81 13.31
N PHE A 302 -15.82 0.25 13.99
CA PHE A 302 -16.44 0.67 15.24
C PHE A 302 -17.86 1.19 15.01
N ASP A 303 -18.04 2.02 13.97
CA ASP A 303 -19.35 2.56 13.62
C ASP A 303 -20.29 1.44 13.17
N LEU A 304 -19.80 0.45 12.41
CA LEU A 304 -20.56 -0.75 12.06
C LEU A 304 -21.07 -1.46 13.30
N VAL A 305 -20.21 -1.76 14.28
CA VAL A 305 -20.62 -2.47 15.50
C VAL A 305 -21.64 -1.64 16.29
N LYS A 306 -21.42 -0.33 16.44
CA LYS A 306 -22.35 0.56 17.13
C LYS A 306 -23.73 0.58 16.45
N GLN A 307 -23.75 0.71 15.12
CA GLN A 307 -25.00 0.70 14.35
C GLN A 307 -25.71 -0.65 14.44
N LEU A 308 -24.98 -1.77 14.35
CA LEU A 308 -25.55 -3.11 14.52
C LEU A 308 -26.12 -3.33 15.92
N GLN A 309 -25.45 -2.84 16.97
CA GLN A 309 -25.95 -2.90 18.35
C GLN A 309 -27.21 -2.05 18.57
N GLN A 310 -27.30 -0.90 17.91
CA GLN A 310 -28.49 -0.06 17.97
C GLN A 310 -29.64 -0.72 17.21
N TRP A 311 -29.37 -1.22 16.01
CA TRP A 311 -30.33 -1.95 15.18
C TRP A 311 -30.84 -3.20 15.90
N SER A 312 -29.97 -3.93 16.60
CA SER A 312 -30.33 -5.19 17.25
C SER A 312 -31.33 -5.04 18.40
N ARG A 313 -31.37 -3.87 19.06
CA ARG A 313 -32.31 -3.61 20.17
C ARG A 313 -33.78 -3.77 19.76
N ASN A 314 -34.11 -3.43 18.51
CA ASN A 314 -35.48 -3.40 18.02
C ASN A 314 -35.77 -4.45 16.94
N ASN A 315 -34.74 -4.99 16.28
CA ASN A 315 -34.89 -5.81 15.08
C ASN A 315 -34.29 -7.23 15.21
N PHE A 316 -33.55 -7.53 16.28
CA PHE A 316 -32.88 -8.82 16.41
C PHE A 316 -33.85 -9.88 16.92
N ARG A 317 -34.10 -10.88 16.07
CA ARG A 317 -34.95 -12.05 16.38
C ARG A 317 -34.11 -13.31 16.40
N GLN A 318 -34.60 -14.37 17.04
CA GLN A 318 -33.88 -15.67 17.11
C GLN A 318 -33.60 -16.27 15.73
N ASP A 319 -34.43 -15.98 14.73
CA ASP A 319 -34.31 -16.42 13.33
C ASP A 319 -33.53 -15.45 12.43
N THR A 320 -32.92 -14.40 13.00
CA THR A 320 -32.12 -13.44 12.22
C THR A 320 -30.83 -14.08 11.73
N LEU A 321 -30.65 -14.10 10.40
CA LEU A 321 -29.44 -14.59 9.76
C LEU A 321 -28.52 -13.45 9.33
N PHE A 322 -27.23 -13.56 9.66
CA PHE A 322 -26.20 -12.69 9.11
C PHE A 322 -25.60 -13.32 7.86
N CYS A 323 -25.62 -12.58 6.76
CA CYS A 323 -24.97 -12.95 5.51
C CYS A 323 -23.78 -12.03 5.26
N THR A 324 -22.67 -12.60 4.79
CA THR A 324 -21.52 -11.85 4.29
C THR A 324 -21.31 -12.18 2.82
N ILE A 325 -21.18 -11.15 2.00
CA ILE A 325 -20.94 -11.25 0.56
C ILE A 325 -19.63 -10.50 0.28
N ASP A 326 -18.70 -11.16 -0.42
CA ASP A 326 -17.42 -10.58 -0.83
C ASP A 326 -17.35 -10.56 -2.36
N VAL A 327 -16.99 -9.39 -2.93
CA VAL A 327 -16.81 -9.25 -4.37
C VAL A 327 -15.34 -9.49 -4.70
N THR A 328 -15.06 -10.50 -5.52
CA THR A 328 -13.71 -10.84 -5.97
C THR A 328 -13.28 -9.93 -7.11
N ASP A 329 -12.02 -9.46 -7.06
CA ASP A 329 -11.35 -8.72 -8.14
C ASP A 329 -12.15 -7.53 -8.71
N LEU A 330 -12.88 -6.83 -7.83
CA LEU A 330 -13.79 -5.72 -8.16
C LEU A 330 -13.19 -4.74 -9.18
N TYR A 331 -11.99 -4.21 -8.92
CA TYR A 331 -11.40 -3.17 -9.78
C TYR A 331 -11.15 -3.60 -11.23
N THR A 332 -10.87 -4.88 -11.46
CA THR A 332 -10.63 -5.42 -12.80
C THR A 332 -11.90 -5.91 -13.48
N MET A 333 -12.99 -6.08 -12.72
CA MET A 333 -14.26 -6.64 -13.20
C MET A 333 -15.33 -5.59 -13.43
N VAL A 334 -15.07 -4.31 -13.16
CA VAL A 334 -16.02 -3.22 -13.47
C VAL A 334 -16.01 -2.97 -14.98
N PRO A 335 -17.13 -3.20 -15.70
CA PRO A 335 -17.20 -2.92 -17.12
C PRO A 335 -17.07 -1.41 -17.40
N GLN A 336 -16.29 -1.07 -18.42
CA GLN A 336 -15.92 0.33 -18.69
C GLN A 336 -17.13 1.22 -19.03
N ILE A 337 -18.08 0.71 -19.81
CA ILE A 337 -19.26 1.46 -20.25
C ILE A 337 -20.16 1.72 -19.04
N GLU A 338 -20.46 0.67 -18.28
CA GLU A 338 -21.30 0.67 -17.10
C GLU A 338 -20.71 1.55 -15.99
N GLY A 339 -19.37 1.59 -15.86
CA GLY A 339 -18.70 2.53 -14.96
C GLY A 339 -19.00 3.99 -15.30
N VAL A 340 -18.94 4.37 -16.58
CA VAL A 340 -19.28 5.72 -17.05
C VAL A 340 -20.78 6.00 -16.90
N LEU A 341 -21.63 5.03 -17.23
CA LEU A 341 -23.09 5.17 -17.08
C LEU A 341 -23.51 5.29 -15.61
N SER A 342 -22.82 4.62 -14.70
CA SER A 342 -23.07 4.73 -13.26
C SER A 342 -22.78 6.15 -12.76
N LEU A 343 -21.70 6.78 -13.26
CA LEU A 343 -21.43 8.19 -12.98
C LEU A 343 -22.53 9.10 -13.55
N ARG A 344 -23.00 8.85 -14.78
CA ARG A 344 -24.11 9.62 -15.36
C ARG A 344 -25.37 9.50 -14.51
N LYS A 345 -25.73 8.27 -14.12
CA LYS A 345 -26.87 7.97 -13.25
C LYS A 345 -26.78 8.71 -11.92
N MET A 346 -25.60 8.74 -11.30
CA MET A 346 -25.36 9.49 -10.07
C MET A 346 -25.64 10.99 -10.25
N LEU A 347 -25.10 11.60 -11.31
CA LEU A 347 -25.31 13.03 -11.60
C LEU A 347 -26.78 13.36 -11.93
N ASP A 348 -27.48 12.45 -12.60
CA ASP A 348 -28.92 12.58 -12.91
C ASP A 348 -29.79 12.46 -11.66
N GLN A 349 -29.47 11.54 -10.75
CA GLN A 349 -30.14 11.42 -9.45
C GLN A 349 -30.02 12.70 -8.62
N LEU A 350 -28.87 13.38 -8.70
CA LEU A 350 -28.63 14.67 -8.09
C LEU A 350 -29.26 15.84 -8.87
N LYS A 351 -29.88 15.57 -10.03
CA LYS A 351 -30.50 16.57 -10.94
C LYS A 351 -29.55 17.69 -11.35
N LEU A 352 -28.25 17.38 -11.43
CA LEU A 352 -27.22 18.36 -11.77
C LEU A 352 -27.13 18.52 -13.30
N LYS A 353 -27.07 19.76 -13.78
CA LYS A 353 -26.74 20.06 -15.19
C LYS A 353 -25.24 20.35 -15.38
N GLN A 354 -24.58 20.77 -14.31
CA GLN A 354 -23.15 21.06 -14.26
C GLN A 354 -22.62 20.80 -12.84
N VAL A 355 -21.32 20.51 -12.74
CA VAL A 355 -20.60 20.45 -11.46
C VAL A 355 -19.45 21.44 -11.53
N GLY A 356 -19.40 22.36 -10.56
CA GLY A 356 -18.52 23.52 -10.65
C GLY A 356 -18.81 24.33 -11.93
N LYS A 357 -17.82 24.43 -12.82
CA LYS A 357 -17.93 25.12 -14.11
C LYS A 357 -18.02 24.18 -15.32
N LEU A 358 -18.21 22.87 -15.10
CA LEU A 358 -18.28 21.88 -16.18
C LEU A 358 -19.70 21.34 -16.35
N LYS A 359 -20.19 21.32 -17.58
CA LYS A 359 -21.40 20.58 -17.94
C LYS A 359 -21.19 19.09 -17.67
N VAL A 360 -22.26 18.40 -17.27
CA VAL A 360 -22.26 16.95 -17.03
C VAL A 360 -21.70 16.18 -18.24
N GLU A 361 -22.07 16.59 -19.45
CA GLU A 361 -21.61 15.94 -20.67
C GLU A 361 -20.08 16.04 -20.85
N THR A 362 -19.46 17.16 -20.45
CA THR A 362 -18.00 17.29 -20.40
C THR A 362 -17.38 16.32 -19.39
N ILE A 363 -17.99 16.19 -18.20
CA ILE A 363 -17.52 15.28 -17.14
C ILE A 363 -17.54 13.83 -17.66
N ILE A 364 -18.67 13.39 -18.23
CA ILE A 364 -18.84 12.04 -18.78
C ILE A 364 -17.82 11.76 -19.88
N ARG A 365 -17.58 12.73 -20.77
CA ARG A 365 -16.56 12.63 -21.82
C ARG A 365 -15.14 12.50 -21.28
N LEU A 366 -14.77 13.30 -20.29
CA LEU A 366 -13.46 13.21 -19.64
C LEU A 366 -13.31 11.87 -18.91
N SER A 367 -14.32 11.42 -18.17
CA SER A 367 -14.32 10.12 -17.48
C SER A 367 -14.16 8.95 -18.45
N ARG A 368 -14.92 8.97 -19.55
CA ARG A 368 -14.79 7.96 -20.62
C ARG A 368 -13.38 7.96 -21.23
N PHE A 369 -12.80 9.14 -21.45
CA PHE A 369 -11.45 9.26 -21.97
C PHE A 369 -10.42 8.63 -21.02
N VAL A 370 -10.50 8.91 -19.71
CA VAL A 370 -9.61 8.34 -18.69
C VAL A 370 -9.72 6.81 -18.65
N ILE A 371 -10.95 6.28 -18.62
CA ILE A 371 -11.19 4.83 -18.50
C ILE A 371 -10.71 4.07 -19.74
N LYS A 372 -10.91 4.63 -20.94
CA LYS A 372 -10.50 3.99 -22.20
C LYS A 372 -9.00 4.00 -22.44
N ASN A 373 -8.30 5.02 -21.95
CA ASN A 373 -6.88 5.20 -22.18
C ASN A 373 -6.04 4.79 -20.97
N ASN A 374 -6.37 3.67 -20.33
CA ASN A 374 -5.70 3.17 -19.13
C ASN A 374 -4.59 2.17 -19.49
N TYR A 375 -3.52 2.67 -20.08
CA TYR A 375 -2.39 1.87 -20.57
C TYR A 375 -1.31 1.71 -19.48
N PHE A 376 -0.64 0.57 -19.48
CA PHE A 376 0.43 0.29 -18.54
C PHE A 376 1.46 -0.66 -19.14
N SER A 377 2.69 -0.62 -18.61
CA SER A 377 3.74 -1.60 -18.87
C SER A 377 3.72 -2.71 -17.83
N TYR A 378 4.18 -3.90 -18.24
CA TYR A 378 4.33 -5.07 -17.38
C TYR A 378 5.66 -5.72 -17.70
N ASN A 379 6.53 -5.85 -16.67
CA ASN A 379 7.88 -6.40 -16.74
C ASN A 379 8.92 -5.57 -17.54
N GLY A 380 8.67 -4.27 -17.71
CA GLY A 380 9.53 -3.39 -18.50
C GLY A 380 9.04 -3.37 -19.93
#